data_AF-A0A1B6HVF1-F1
#
_entry.id   AF-A0A1B6HVF1-F1
#
_cell.length_a   1.000
_cell.length_b   1.000
_cell.length_c   1.000
_cell.angle_alpha   90.00
_cell.angle_beta   90.00
_cell.angle_gamma   90.00
#
_symmetry.space_group_name_H-M   'P 1'
#
loop_
_entity.id
_entity.type
_entity.pdbx_description
1 polymer ?
#
loop_
_entity_poly.entity_id
_entity_poly.type
_entity_poly.pdbx_seq_one_letter_code
_entity_poly.pdbx_strand_id
1 'polypeptide(L)'
;MSFSKPSKLIFTLVGAYYDGLYNSPIKTKSLTSCAVATLANLTSQYLTGVRKIDQDSLVAFGLFGLLFGGSIPHYFYLLLDHVVPHSSSRHLLKQLLIERLIFTPLYQMFALYMLARLESKTHNQAMSQLIVIYWPLLKANWLDRKST
;
A
#
# COMPACT_ATOMS: atom_id res chain seq x y z
N MET A 1 -1.40 -39.88 12.89
CA MET A 1 -2.17 -38.72 13.38
C MET A 1 -1.19 -37.59 13.68
N SER A 2 -1.33 -36.35 13.26
CA SER A 2 -2.27 -35.69 12.38
C SER A 2 -1.68 -34.28 12.15
N PHE A 3 -1.36 -33.93 10.91
CA PHE A 3 -1.03 -32.55 10.51
C PHE A 3 -2.24 -31.59 10.65
N SER A 4 -3.32 -32.00 11.33
CA SER A 4 -4.57 -31.23 11.49
C SER A 4 -4.51 -30.10 12.52
N LYS A 5 -3.47 -30.01 13.36
CA LYS A 5 -3.35 -28.95 14.37
C LYS A 5 -3.03 -27.58 13.74
N PRO A 6 -2.01 -27.43 12.87
CA PRO A 6 -1.74 -26.15 12.22
C PRO A 6 -2.85 -25.75 11.24
N SER A 7 -3.45 -26.69 10.52
CA SER A 7 -4.54 -26.36 9.59
C SER A 7 -5.75 -25.79 10.33
N LYS A 8 -6.14 -26.35 11.48
CA LYS A 8 -7.21 -25.80 12.32
C LYS A 8 -6.91 -24.38 12.79
N LEU A 9 -5.68 -24.09 13.24
CA LEU A 9 -5.29 -22.73 13.62
C LEU A 9 -5.40 -21.75 12.45
N ILE A 10 -4.91 -22.14 11.27
CA ILE A 10 -5.01 -21.31 10.06
C ILE A 10 -6.48 -21.05 9.72
N PHE A 11 -7.32 -22.09 9.70
CA PHE A 11 -8.75 -21.93 9.43
C PHE A 11 -9.46 -21.06 10.46
N THR A 12 -9.11 -21.16 11.75
CA THR A 12 -9.67 -20.31 12.79
C THR A 12 -9.23 -18.85 12.65
N LEU A 13 -7.96 -18.59 12.37
CA LEU A 13 -7.44 -17.24 12.15
C LEU A 13 -8.04 -16.60 10.89
N VAL A 14 -8.09 -17.35 9.79
CA VAL A 14 -8.69 -16.91 8.54
C VAL A 14 -10.19 -16.67 8.72
N GLY A 15 -10.89 -17.55 9.44
CA GLY A 15 -12.31 -17.38 9.78
C GLY A 15 -12.56 -16.12 10.61
N ALA A 16 -11.75 -15.87 11.64
CA ALA A 16 -11.83 -14.64 12.45
C ALA A 16 -11.52 -13.37 11.63
N TYR A 17 -10.58 -13.44 10.69
CA TYR A 17 -10.31 -12.35 9.76
C TYR A 17 -11.51 -12.06 8.85
N TYR A 18 -12.11 -13.09 8.24
CA TYR A 18 -13.27 -12.92 7.37
C TYR A 18 -14.49 -12.39 8.12
N ASP A 19 -14.73 -12.88 9.34
CA ASP A 19 -15.81 -12.36 10.20
C ASP A 19 -15.58 -10.88 10.54
N GLY A 20 -14.34 -10.50 10.88
CA GLY A 20 -13.96 -9.09 11.08
C GLY A 20 -14.08 -8.25 9.81
N LEU A 21 -13.80 -8.83 8.63
CA LEU A 21 -13.91 -8.14 7.35
C LEU A 21 -15.37 -7.91 6.97
N TYR A 22 -16.27 -8.84 7.30
CA TYR A 22 -17.70 -8.73 7.07
C TYR A 22 -18.37 -7.73 8.02
N ASN A 23 -18.08 -7.82 9.32
CA ASN A 23 -18.73 -7.01 10.36
C ASN A 23 -18.18 -5.58 10.47
N SER A 24 -16.92 -5.34 10.10
CA SER A 24 -16.28 -4.02 10.22
C SER A 24 -15.19 -3.82 9.16
N PRO A 25 -15.58 -3.72 7.88
CA PRO A 25 -14.65 -3.75 6.74
C PRO A 25 -13.59 -2.66 6.79
N ILE A 26 -13.92 -1.45 7.26
CA ILE A 26 -12.98 -0.33 7.30
C ILE A 26 -11.91 -0.54 8.37
N LYS A 27 -12.31 -0.97 9.58
CA LYS A 27 -11.38 -1.19 10.70
C LYS A 27 -10.41 -2.32 10.39
N THR A 28 -10.92 -3.43 9.88
CA THR A 28 -10.13 -4.62 9.57
C THR A 28 -9.14 -4.31 8.44
N LYS A 29 -9.57 -3.62 7.38
CA LYS A 29 -8.67 -3.19 6.30
C LYS A 29 -7.59 -2.25 6.80
N SER A 30 -7.94 -1.17 7.50
CA SER A 30 -6.98 -0.23 8.06
C SER A 30 -5.97 -0.88 9.00
N LEU A 31 -6.41 -1.77 9.90
CA LEU A 31 -5.52 -2.46 10.82
C LEU A 31 -4.55 -3.40 10.08
N THR A 32 -5.05 -4.17 9.10
CA THR A 32 -4.18 -5.01 8.28
C THR A 32 -3.21 -4.21 7.42
N SER A 33 -3.65 -3.10 6.82
CA SER A 33 -2.76 -2.20 6.07
C SER A 33 -1.69 -1.57 6.97
N CYS A 34 -2.02 -1.21 8.21
CA CYS A 34 -1.05 -0.76 9.21
C CYS A 34 0.00 -1.83 9.53
N ALA A 35 -0.44 -3.06 9.82
CA ALA A 35 0.46 -4.17 10.12
C ALA A 35 1.38 -4.50 8.93
N VAL A 36 0.83 -4.55 7.71
CA VAL A 36 1.62 -4.79 6.49
C VAL A 36 2.62 -3.67 6.25
N ALA A 37 2.23 -2.40 6.40
CA ALA A 37 3.12 -1.26 6.18
C ALA A 37 4.26 -1.19 7.21
N THR A 38 3.97 -1.45 8.49
CA THR A 38 5.00 -1.48 9.54
C THR A 38 5.98 -2.64 9.34
N LEU A 39 5.48 -3.83 9.01
CA LEU A 39 6.34 -4.99 8.69
C LEU A 39 7.17 -4.73 7.43
N ALA A 40 6.60 -4.14 6.39
CA ALA A 40 7.34 -3.78 5.18
C ALA A 40 8.50 -2.83 5.50
N ASN A 41 8.26 -1.78 6.28
CA ASN A 41 9.34 -0.88 6.71
C ASN A 41 10.38 -1.60 7.58
N LEU A 42 9.96 -2.41 8.54
CA LEU A 42 10.87 -3.19 9.39
C LEU A 42 11.78 -4.10 8.56
N THR A 43 11.21 -4.83 7.59
CA THR A 43 11.99 -5.67 6.68
C THR A 43 12.94 -4.85 5.82
N SER A 44 12.52 -3.68 5.32
CA SER A 44 13.37 -2.76 4.56
C SER A 44 14.57 -2.26 5.38
N GLN A 45 14.35 -1.87 6.64
CA GLN A 45 15.43 -1.44 7.54
C GLN A 45 16.40 -2.60 7.86
N TYR A 46 15.86 -3.82 8.02
CA TYR A 46 16.66 -5.02 8.23
C TYR A 46 17.53 -5.36 7.01
N LEU A 47 16.96 -5.31 5.81
CA LEU A 47 17.66 -5.52 4.53
C LEU A 47 18.74 -4.45 4.28
N THR A 48 18.48 -3.21 4.69
CA THR A 48 19.43 -2.10 4.58
C THR A 48 20.56 -2.18 5.61
N GLY A 49 20.44 -3.05 6.63
CA GLY A 49 21.49 -3.28 7.63
C GLY A 49 21.67 -2.13 8.62
N VAL A 50 20.61 -1.36 8.89
CA VAL A 50 20.69 -0.20 9.80
C VAL A 50 20.89 -0.68 11.25
N ARG A 51 21.88 -0.11 11.97
CA ARG A 51 22.21 -0.52 13.35
C ARG A 51 21.14 -0.18 14.39
N LYS A 52 20.32 0.83 14.12
CA LYS A 52 19.22 1.27 14.98
C LYS A 52 17.96 1.37 14.13
N ILE A 53 16.91 0.69 14.58
CA ILE A 53 15.61 0.75 13.93
C ILE A 53 15.04 2.16 14.12
N ASP A 54 14.64 2.79 13.01
CA ASP A 54 13.98 4.08 12.99
C ASP A 54 12.50 3.89 13.35
N GLN A 55 12.20 4.22 14.61
CA GLN A 55 10.85 4.12 15.18
C GLN A 55 9.90 5.17 14.60
N ASP A 56 10.39 6.36 14.26
CA ASP A 56 9.57 7.43 13.68
C ASP A 56 9.11 7.01 12.29
N SER A 57 9.99 6.39 11.51
CA SER A 57 9.61 5.80 10.22
C SER A 57 8.62 4.65 10.38
N LEU A 58 8.77 3.77 11.37
CA LEU A 58 7.80 2.69 11.62
C LEU A 58 6.40 3.23 11.92
N VAL A 59 6.30 4.23 12.80
CA VAL A 59 5.03 4.87 13.15
C VAL A 59 4.44 5.58 11.94
N ALA A 60 5.26 6.29 11.16
CA ALA A 60 4.83 6.98 9.95
C ALA A 60 4.22 6.01 8.91
N PHE A 61 4.90 4.88 8.64
CA PHE A 61 4.38 3.85 7.73
C PHE A 61 3.11 3.18 8.27
N GLY A 62 3.04 2.92 9.58
CA GLY A 62 1.85 2.38 10.23
C GLY A 62 0.65 3.31 10.12
N LEU A 63 0.83 4.60 10.45
CA LEU A 63 -0.22 5.63 10.33
C LEU A 63 -0.64 5.82 8.87
N PHE A 64 0.31 5.84 7.94
CA PHE A 64 0.01 5.93 6.52
C PHE A 64 -0.83 4.73 6.05
N GLY A 65 -0.43 3.51 6.42
CA GLY A 65 -1.18 2.29 6.10
C GLY A 65 -2.58 2.28 6.73
N LEU A 66 -2.69 2.74 7.98
CA LEU A 66 -3.96 2.81 8.70
C LEU A 66 -4.95 3.79 8.07
N LEU A 67 -4.48 4.99 7.74
CA LEU A 67 -5.33 6.09 7.27
C LEU A 67 -5.59 6.03 5.76
N PHE A 68 -4.56 5.75 4.97
CA PHE A 68 -4.58 5.92 3.52
C PHE A 68 -4.52 4.61 2.75
N GLY A 69 -3.97 3.54 3.34
CA GLY A 69 -3.76 2.26 2.66
C GLY A 69 -5.04 1.63 2.09
N GLY A 70 -6.17 1.77 2.77
CA GLY A 70 -7.45 1.24 2.31
C GLY A 70 -8.43 2.28 1.75
N SER A 71 -8.39 3.52 2.24
CA SER A 71 -9.38 4.55 1.93
C SER A 71 -9.15 5.18 0.55
N ILE A 72 -7.91 5.55 0.22
CA ILE A 72 -7.59 6.25 -1.03
C ILE A 72 -7.87 5.38 -2.25
N PRO A 73 -7.40 4.11 -2.32
CA PRO A 73 -7.74 3.24 -3.45
C PRO A 73 -9.25 3.05 -3.58
N HIS A 74 -9.98 2.96 -2.47
CA HIS A 74 -11.44 2.79 -2.50
C HIS A 74 -12.15 3.97 -3.19
N TYR A 75 -11.81 5.21 -2.85
CA TYR A 75 -12.41 6.37 -3.52
C TYR A 75 -11.96 6.50 -4.97
N PHE A 76 -10.72 6.11 -5.27
CA PHE A 76 -10.21 6.14 -6.64
C PHE A 76 -10.95 5.17 -7.55
N TYR A 77 -11.15 3.91 -7.12
CA TYR A 77 -11.89 2.94 -7.94
C TYR A 77 -13.35 3.36 -8.15
N LEU A 78 -13.99 3.97 -7.14
CA LEU A 78 -15.34 4.53 -7.32
C LEU A 78 -15.40 5.62 -8.40
N LEU A 79 -14.41 6.52 -8.42
CA LEU A 79 -14.29 7.54 -9.48
C LEU A 79 -14.00 6.90 -10.83
N LEU A 80 -13.14 5.88 -10.86
CA LEU A 80 -12.74 5.21 -12.09
C LEU A 80 -13.90 4.44 -12.74
N ASP A 81 -14.74 3.77 -11.93
CA ASP A 81 -15.96 3.10 -12.40
C ASP A 81 -16.96 4.09 -13.02
N HIS A 82 -16.99 5.33 -12.54
CA HIS A 82 -17.83 6.39 -13.12
C HIS A 82 -17.29 6.91 -14.45
N VAL A 83 -15.95 7.01 -14.57
CA VAL A 83 -15.29 7.54 -15.78
C VAL A 83 -15.18 6.49 -16.89
N VAL A 84 -15.07 5.21 -16.55
CA VAL A 84 -14.94 4.11 -17.51
C VAL A 84 -16.21 3.24 -17.47
N PRO A 85 -17.23 3.55 -18.28
CA PRO A 85 -18.44 2.73 -18.32
C PRO A 85 -18.14 1.31 -18.81
N HIS A 86 -18.67 0.31 -18.10
CA HIS A 86 -18.48 -1.13 -18.34
C HIS A 86 -18.94 -1.63 -19.72
N SER A 87 -19.60 -0.79 -20.52
CA SER A 87 -20.13 -1.12 -21.86
C SER A 87 -19.07 -1.16 -22.98
N SER A 88 -17.81 -0.76 -22.71
CA SER A 88 -16.73 -0.83 -23.70
C SER A 88 -16.11 -2.24 -23.79
N SER A 89 -16.06 -2.87 -24.97
CA SER A 89 -15.30 -4.14 -25.19
C SER A 89 -13.81 -4.05 -24.84
N ARG A 90 -13.27 -2.84 -24.69
CA ARG A 90 -11.89 -2.54 -24.25
C ARG A 90 -11.81 -1.95 -22.83
N HIS A 91 -12.84 -2.13 -22.01
CA HIS A 91 -12.93 -1.58 -20.65
C HIS A 91 -11.70 -1.93 -19.81
N LEU A 92 -11.32 -3.22 -19.80
CA LEU A 92 -10.19 -3.71 -19.01
C LEU A 92 -8.87 -3.02 -19.39
N LEU A 93 -8.62 -2.84 -20.69
CA LEU A 93 -7.40 -2.18 -21.18
C LEU A 93 -7.40 -0.68 -20.83
N LYS A 94 -8.55 0.00 -20.95
CA LYS A 94 -8.67 1.42 -20.57
C LYS A 94 -8.48 1.61 -19.07
N GLN A 95 -9.10 0.76 -18.26
CA GLN A 95 -8.96 0.75 -16.81
C GLN A 95 -7.50 0.54 -16.40
N LEU A 96 -6.84 -0.49 -16.94
CA LEU A 96 -5.43 -0.76 -16.65
C LEU A 96 -4.51 0.40 -17.07
N LEU A 97 -4.78 1.04 -18.21
CA LEU A 97 -3.99 2.20 -18.66
C LEU A 97 -4.18 3.39 -17.72
N ILE A 98 -5.41 3.72 -17.33
CA ILE A 98 -5.68 4.82 -16.40
C ILE A 98 -5.06 4.54 -15.03
N GLU A 99 -5.19 3.31 -14.54
CA GLU A 99 -4.59 2.89 -13.28
C GLU A 99 -3.05 3.00 -13.31
N ARG A 100 -2.41 2.57 -14.40
CA ARG A 100 -0.94 2.63 -14.50
C ARG A 100 -0.37 4.00 -14.85
N LEU A 101 -1.06 4.80 -15.66
CA LEU A 101 -0.57 6.11 -16.15
C LEU A 101 -1.00 7.28 -15.26
N ILE A 102 -2.14 7.17 -14.57
CA ILE A 102 -2.70 8.28 -13.80
C ILE A 102 -2.65 7.93 -12.32
N PHE A 103 -3.27 6.82 -11.91
CA PHE A 103 -3.36 6.50 -10.48
C PHE A 103 -2.00 6.21 -9.86
N THR A 104 -1.24 5.29 -10.45
CA THR A 104 0.05 4.85 -9.91
C THR A 104 1.02 6.02 -9.68
N PRO A 105 1.29 6.92 -10.65
CA PRO A 105 2.20 8.04 -10.42
C PRO A 105 1.64 9.05 -9.41
N LEU A 106 0.35 9.39 -9.48
CA LEU A 106 -0.25 10.36 -8.54
C LEU A 106 -0.25 9.82 -7.10
N TYR A 107 -0.66 8.57 -6.93
CA TYR A 107 -0.68 7.90 -5.64
C TYR A 107 0.73 7.74 -5.07
N GLN A 108 1.71 7.38 -5.91
CA GLN A 108 3.11 7.30 -5.49
C GLN A 108 3.65 8.64 -5.00
N MET A 109 3.41 9.72 -5.76
CA MET A 109 3.80 11.07 -5.38
C MET A 109 3.17 11.46 -4.03
N PHE A 110 1.87 11.22 -3.89
CA PHE A 110 1.14 11.47 -2.65
C PHE A 110 1.70 10.66 -1.47
N ALA A 111 1.94 9.37 -1.67
CA ALA A 111 2.44 8.45 -0.65
C ALA A 111 3.81 8.88 -0.13
N LEU A 112 4.76 9.18 -1.03
CA LEU A 112 6.10 9.65 -0.65
C LEU A 112 6.05 10.97 0.12
N TYR A 113 5.22 11.91 -0.33
CA TYR A 113 5.07 13.20 0.33
C TYR A 113 4.45 13.07 1.72
N MET A 114 3.33 12.35 1.85
CA MET A 114 2.66 12.12 3.14
C MET A 114 3.54 11.38 4.11
N LEU A 115 4.24 10.36 3.63
CA LEU A 115 5.14 9.59 4.46
C LEU A 115 6.28 10.46 5.01
N ALA A 116 6.92 11.27 4.17
CA ALA A 116 7.95 12.21 4.62
C ALA A 116 7.39 13.22 5.65
N ARG A 117 6.14 13.67 5.49
CA ARG A 117 5.47 14.55 6.46
C ARG A 117 5.18 13.84 7.79
N LEU A 118 4.80 12.57 7.76
CA LEU A 118 4.55 11.75 8.96
C LEU A 118 5.85 11.38 9.68
N GLU A 119 6.96 11.26 8.95
CA GLU A 119 8.33 11.16 9.50
C GLU A 119 8.85 12.50 10.07
N SER A 120 7.98 13.50 10.23
CA SER A 120 8.30 14.83 10.77
C SER A 120 9.31 15.64 9.93
N LYS A 121 9.49 15.32 8.63
CA LYS A 121 10.36 16.10 7.74
C LYS A 121 9.70 17.42 7.34
N THR A 122 10.52 18.46 7.15
CA THR A 122 10.04 19.77 6.66
C THR A 122 9.54 19.66 5.22
N HIS A 123 8.67 20.58 4.80
CA HIS A 123 8.12 20.58 3.43
C HIS A 123 9.22 20.59 2.35
N ASN A 124 10.26 21.40 2.55
CA ASN A 124 11.39 21.49 1.62
C ASN A 124 12.16 20.17 1.52
N GLN A 125 12.38 19.49 2.65
CA GLN A 125 13.04 18.18 2.69
C GLN A 125 12.18 17.08 2.07
N ALA A 126 10.86 17.12 2.32
CA ALA A 126 9.93 16.18 1.72
C ALA A 126 9.89 16.32 0.19
N MET A 127 9.87 17.56 -0.32
CA MET A 127 9.84 17.83 -1.76
C MET A 127 11.17 17.46 -2.44
N SER A 128 12.30 17.77 -1.82
CA SER A 128 13.62 17.40 -2.37
C SER A 128 13.80 15.88 -2.42
N GLN A 129 13.41 15.18 -1.34
CA GLN A 129 13.43 13.71 -1.31
C GLN A 129 12.48 13.13 -2.35
N LEU A 130 11.28 13.68 -2.51
CA LEU A 130 10.31 13.23 -3.50
C LEU A 130 10.87 13.35 -4.91
N ILE A 131 11.40 14.50 -5.31
CA ILE A 131 11.92 14.69 -6.68
C ILE A 131 13.06 13.70 -6.99
N VAL A 132 13.92 13.41 -6.01
CA VAL A 132 15.04 12.47 -6.16
C VAL A 132 14.54 11.03 -6.31
N ILE A 133 13.62 10.59 -5.46
CA ILE A 133 13.23 9.17 -5.39
C ILE A 133 12.09 8.85 -6.36
N TYR A 134 11.23 9.82 -6.71
CA TYR A 134 10.02 9.62 -7.51
C TYR A 134 10.30 8.93 -8.85
N TRP A 135 11.25 9.44 -9.64
CA TRP A 135 11.56 8.88 -10.95
C TRP A 135 12.15 7.47 -10.89
N PRO A 136 13.16 7.18 -10.04
CA PRO A 136 13.63 5.82 -9.82
C PRO A 136 12.53 4.85 -9.41
N LEU A 137 11.68 5.25 -8.46
CA LEU A 137 10.57 4.43 -7.96
C LEU A 137 9.49 4.20 -9.02
N LEU A 138 9.16 5.21 -9.83
CA LEU A 138 8.19 5.08 -10.91
C LEU A 138 8.73 4.18 -12.02
N LYS A 139 10.01 4.33 -12.38
CA LYS A 139 10.69 3.42 -13.31
C LYS A 139 10.70 2.00 -12.76
N ALA A 140 10.99 1.78 -11.48
CA ALA A 140 10.91 0.46 -10.87
C ALA A 140 9.49 -0.14 -11.03
N ASN A 141 8.45 0.62 -10.68
CA ASN A 141 7.05 0.15 -10.83
C ASN A 141 6.65 -0.17 -12.29
N TRP A 142 7.21 0.54 -13.28
CA TRP A 142 6.94 0.27 -14.70
C TRP A 142 7.86 -0.79 -15.33
N LEU A 143 9.11 -0.87 -14.89
CA LEU A 143 10.13 -1.80 -15.39
C LEU A 143 10.24 -3.09 -14.58
N ASP A 144 9.46 -3.29 -13.52
CA ASP A 144 9.33 -4.57 -12.80
C ASP A 144 8.59 -5.62 -13.65
N ARG A 145 9.22 -5.91 -14.78
CA ARG A 145 9.02 -7.01 -15.72
C ARG A 145 10.41 -7.44 -16.20
N LYS A 146 11.33 -7.67 -15.27
CA LYS A 146 12.53 -8.48 -15.48
C LYS A 146 12.58 -9.61 -14.45
N SER A 147 11.53 -10.42 -14.43
CA SER A 147 11.52 -11.75 -13.79
C SER A 147 10.62 -12.71 -14.56
N THR A 148 10.80 -12.78 -15.87
CA THR A 148 10.59 -13.97 -16.72
C THR A 148 11.35 -13.76 -18.01
#